data_AF-A0A258KZH5-F1
#
_entry.id   AF-A0A258KZH5-F1
#
_cell.length_a   1.000
_cell.length_b   1.000
_cell.length_c   1.000
_cell.angle_alpha   90.00
_cell.angle_beta   90.00
_cell.angle_gamma   90.00
#
_symmetry.space_group_name_H-M   'P 1'
#
loop_
_entity.id
_entity.type
_entity.pdbx_description
1 polymer ?
#
loop_
_entity_poly.entity_id
_entity_poly.type
_entity_poly.pdbx_seq_one_letter_code
_entity_poly.pdbx_strand_id
1 'polypeptide(L)' 'MEAFSWFIHKYLFHGPLWFIHKSHHSERHGWLEFNDVFSLLFASISLYLMWEGRLDLSYKFWIGLGISVY' A
#
# COMPACT_ATOMS: atom_id res chain seq x y z
N MET A 1 10.71 5.23 3.36
CA MET A 1 9.57 4.79 2.53
C MET A 1 9.48 5.60 1.24
N GLU A 2 9.68 6.91 1.28
CA GLU A 2 9.55 7.83 0.12
C GLU A 2 10.15 7.34 -1.21
N ALA A 3 11.43 6.96 -1.25
CA ALA A 3 12.05 6.50 -2.50
C ALA A 3 11.40 5.23 -3.07
N PHE A 4 10.99 4.31 -2.19
CA PHE A 4 10.31 3.07 -2.57
C PHE A 4 8.87 3.33 -3.01
N SER A 5 8.15 4.18 -2.27
CA SER A 5 6.80 4.65 -2.61
C SER A 5 6.79 5.33 -3.98
N TRP A 6 7.73 6.27 -4.21
CA TRP A 6 7.91 6.93 -5.48
C TRP A 6 8.18 5.94 -6.62
N PHE A 7 9.06 4.96 -6.41
CA PHE A 7 9.37 3.96 -7.41
C PHE A 7 8.15 3.10 -7.77
N ILE A 8 7.43 2.57 -6.77
CA ILE A 8 6.21 1.79 -6.97
C ILE A 8 5.17 2.63 -7.70
N HIS A 9 4.91 3.85 -7.23
CA HIS A 9 3.91 4.72 -7.83
C HIS A 9 4.24 5.01 -9.30
N LYS A 10 5.48 5.44 -9.58
CA LYS A 10 5.89 5.85 -10.92
C LYS A 10 5.98 4.69 -11.91
N TYR A 11 6.53 3.54 -11.51
CA TYR A 11 6.84 2.46 -12.45
C TYR A 11 5.83 1.30 -12.41
N LEU A 12 5.18 1.08 -11.28
CA LEU A 12 4.23 -0.04 -11.12
C LEU A 12 2.78 0.44 -11.30
N PHE A 13 2.35 1.45 -10.54
CA PHE A 13 0.96 1.93 -10.58
C PHE A 13 0.65 2.68 -11.86
N HIS A 14 1.58 3.51 -12.33
CA HIS A 14 1.49 4.16 -13.63
C HIS A 14 1.99 3.29 -14.80
N GLY A 15 2.37 2.04 -14.55
CA GLY A 15 2.80 1.08 -15.54
C GLY A 15 1.82 -0.10 -15.66
N PRO A 16 2.25 -1.34 -15.41
CA PRO A 16 1.41 -2.53 -15.63
C PRO A 16 0.16 -2.58 -14.76
N LEU A 17 0.14 -1.91 -13.60
CA LEU A 17 -1.02 -1.88 -12.71
C LEU A 17 -1.92 -0.65 -12.92
N TRP A 18 -1.73 0.09 -14.02
CA TRP A 18 -2.54 1.26 -14.34
C TRP A 18 -4.05 0.97 -14.37
N PHE A 19 -4.44 -0.22 -14.83
CA PHE A 19 -5.86 -0.60 -14.86
C PHE A 19 -6.50 -0.60 -13.45
N ILE A 20 -5.71 -0.82 -12.39
CA ILE A 20 -6.13 -0.71 -10.98
C ILE A 20 -6.08 0.76 -10.53
N HIS A 21 -4.97 1.44 -10.82
CA HIS A 21 -4.70 2.78 -10.33
C HIS A 21 -5.49 3.90 -11.03
N LYS A 22 -6.01 3.65 -12.24
CA LYS A 22 -6.68 4.65 -13.07
C LYS A 22 -7.80 5.40 -12.34
N SER A 23 -8.56 4.70 -11.49
CA SER A 23 -9.67 5.31 -10.74
C SER A 23 -9.21 6.41 -9.77
N HIS A 24 -7.99 6.31 -9.25
CA HIS A 24 -7.39 7.36 -8.41
C HIS A 24 -7.12 8.67 -9.16
N HIS A 25 -6.93 8.61 -10.48
CA HIS A 25 -6.68 9.78 -11.34
C HIS A 25 -7.94 10.32 -12.00
N SER A 26 -9.10 9.72 -11.74
CA SER A 26 -10.41 10.19 -12.23
C SER A 26 -11.23 10.82 -11.12
N GLU A 27 -12.34 11.46 -11.50
CA GLU A 27 -13.32 11.91 -10.52
C GLU A 27 -13.86 10.73 -9.70
N ARG A 28 -14.01 10.96 -8.40
CA ARG A 28 -14.42 9.90 -7.48
C ARG A 28 -15.86 9.50 -7.74
N HIS A 29 -16.12 8.21 -7.88
CA HIS A 29 -17.47 7.67 -8.07
C HIS A 29 -17.87 6.72 -6.94
N GLY A 30 -18.51 7.29 -5.92
CA GLY A 30 -19.09 6.51 -4.81
C GLY A 30 -18.09 6.21 -3.68
N TRP A 31 -18.34 5.10 -2.98
CA TRP A 31 -17.64 4.74 -1.75
C TRP A 31 -16.45 3.81 -2.00
N LEU A 32 -16.55 2.92 -2.99
CA LEU A 32 -15.52 1.97 -3.37
C LEU A 32 -15.06 2.22 -4.80
N GLU A 33 -13.76 2.22 -4.99
CA GLU A 33 -13.10 2.34 -6.28
C GLU A 33 -12.13 1.18 -6.50
N PHE A 34 -11.83 0.90 -7.76
CA PHE A 34 -10.93 -0.21 -8.05
C PHE A 34 -9.51 0.02 -7.50
N ASN A 35 -9.11 1.29 -7.30
CA ASN A 35 -7.89 1.65 -6.62
C ASN A 35 -7.84 1.23 -5.14
N ASP A 36 -9.00 1.01 -4.48
CA ASP A 36 -9.04 0.56 -3.08
C ASP A 36 -8.43 -0.83 -2.89
N VAL A 37 -8.26 -1.60 -3.96
CA VAL A 37 -7.48 -2.85 -3.96
C VAL A 37 -6.06 -2.61 -3.45
N PHE A 38 -5.42 -1.49 -3.81
CA PHE A 38 -4.10 -1.16 -3.26
C PHE A 38 -4.16 -0.85 -1.77
N SER A 39 -5.16 -0.09 -1.33
CA SER A 39 -5.36 0.21 0.10
C SER A 39 -5.49 -1.09 0.91
N LEU A 40 -6.32 -2.04 0.43
CA LEU A 40 -6.48 -3.34 1.07
C LEU A 40 -5.19 -4.17 1.03
N LEU A 41 -4.45 -4.16 -0.09
CA LEU A 41 -3.18 -4.87 -0.22
C LEU A 41 -2.14 -4.36 0.78
N PHE A 42 -1.89 -3.05 0.84
CA PHE A 42 -0.90 -2.49 1.77
C PHE A 42 -1.33 -2.63 3.22
N ALA A 43 -2.61 -2.46 3.53
CA ALA A 43 -3.14 -2.73 4.86
C ALA A 43 -2.92 -4.18 5.28
N SER A 44 -3.19 -5.14 4.38
CA SER A 44 -2.97 -6.57 4.65
C SER A 44 -1.49 -6.88 4.87
N ILE A 45 -0.59 -6.33 4.05
CA ILE A 45 0.87 -6.50 4.21
C ILE A 45 1.34 -5.89 5.53
N SER A 46 0.89 -4.67 5.85
CA SER A 46 1.23 -3.97 7.10
C SER A 46 0.80 -4.80 8.32
N LEU A 47 -0.47 -5.22 8.36
CA LEU A 47 -1.01 -6.03 9.45
C LEU A 47 -0.31 -7.37 9.57
N TYR A 48 -0.01 -8.04 8.46
CA TYR A 48 0.73 -9.30 8.45
C TYR A 48 2.14 -9.13 9.03
N LEU A 49 2.88 -8.10 8.61
CA LEU A 49 4.23 -7.83 9.11
C LEU A 49 4.24 -7.44 10.59
N MET A 50 3.27 -6.62 11.02
CA MET A 50 3.08 -6.28 12.42
C MET A 50 2.71 -7.51 13.25
N TRP A 51 1.83 -8.36 12.75
CA TRP A 51 1.46 -9.60 13.42
C TRP A 51 2.69 -10.50 13.58
N GLU A 52 3.42 -10.79 12.51
CA GLU A 52 4.60 -11.65 12.54
C GLU A 52 5.70 -11.13 13.47
N GLY A 53 5.92 -9.81 13.52
CA GLY A 53 6.96 -9.20 14.35
C GLY A 53 6.54 -8.80 15.77
N ARG A 54 5.30 -9.08 16.20
CA ARG A 54 4.74 -8.52 17.44
C ARG A 54 5.40 -9.00 18.74
N LEU A 55 5.99 -10.19 18.75
CA LEU A 55 6.51 -10.81 19.98
C LEU A 55 7.84 -10.21 20.44
N ASP A 56 8.69 -9.84 19.48
CA ASP A 56 10.05 -9.34 19.72
C ASP A 56 10.26 -7.91 19.20
N LEU A 57 9.21 -7.29 18.64
CA LEU A 57 9.29 -6.01 17.93
C LEU A 57 10.43 -6.01 16.89
N SER A 58 10.59 -7.13 16.18
CA SER A 58 11.58 -7.27 15.13
C SER A 58 11.41 -6.24 14.01
N TYR A 59 12.40 -6.15 13.12
CA TYR A 59 12.38 -5.27 11.96
C TYR A 59 11.09 -5.41 11.12
N LYS A 60 10.45 -6.59 11.08
CA LYS A 60 9.15 -6.81 10.42
C LYS A 60 8.05 -5.94 11.03
N PHE A 61 7.98 -5.87 12.35
CA PHE A 61 7.00 -5.03 13.06
C PHE A 61 7.16 -3.57 12.67
N TRP A 62 8.40 -3.06 12.69
CA TRP A 62 8.69 -1.67 12.36
C TRP A 62 8.47 -1.34 10.88
N ILE A 63 8.72 -2.28 9.96
CA ILE A 63 8.34 -2.10 8.55
C ILE A 63 6.82 -2.02 8.42
N GLY A 64 6.08 -2.94 9.06
CA GLY A 64 4.62 -2.94 9.03
C GLY A 64 4.02 -1.65 9.61
N LEU A 65 4.54 -1.20 10.76
CA LEU A 65 4.17 0.08 11.36
C LEU A 65 4.51 1.25 10.43
N GLY A 66 5.69 1.23 9.82
CA GLY A 66 6.11 2.23 8.84
C GLY A 66 5.20 2.31 7.62
N ILE A 67 4.62 1.19 7.16
CA ILE A 67 3.59 1.19 6.11
C ILE A 67 2.28 1.79 6.64
N SER A 68 1.89 1.51 7.89
CA SER A 68 0.62 1.97 8.45
C SER A 68 0.56 3.48 8.70
N VAL A 69 1.69 4.12 9.00
CA VAL A 69 1.75 5.56 9.37
C VAL A 69 2.18 6.46 8.22
N TYR A 70 2.65 5.87 7.12
CA TYR A 70 3.05 6.60 5.91
C TYR A 70 1.84 6.79 5.00
#